data_AF-A0A3A0BCA2-F1
#
_entry.id   AF-A0A3A0BCA2-F1
#
_cell.length_a   1.000
_cell.length_b   1.000
_cell.length_c   1.000
_cell.angle_alpha   90.00
_cell.angle_beta   90.00
_cell.angle_gamma   90.00
#
_symmetry.space_group_name_H-M   'P 1'
#
loop_
_entity.id
_entity.type
_entity.pdbx_description
1 polymer ?
#
loop_
_entity_poly.entity_id
_entity_poly.type
_entity_poly.pdbx_seq_one_letter_code
_entity_poly.pdbx_strand_id
1 'polypeptide(L)'
;MPNLSELIQQLLERWGLNEFPSWARILEAMDPVAWTLAILLAGAVVLGLFFSLSTRRAFLTPDDTESSPQMLLARLKQDPTRLSPVAILSRLGAEATLELLEYGDQIQTKEWRYQWSGVREDLLRLLGQQNAFGPTYALARYYASDDTQEPDTIRIRRTALVHKLGRRCYLEPNADGRPAQLRIRCHAAEVQGDVGFDGEIFWLMPDEPAPPSDGPLIEMDPIEFRSLSDAELHLHIRRTPMVGGGFRLELQKRNKMWVVVNEDVEWVS
;
A
#
# COMPACT_ATOMS: atom_id res chain seq x y z
N MET A 1 7.60 -16.87 69.15
CA MET A 1 7.31 -16.24 67.84
C MET A 1 6.63 -14.92 68.16
N PRO A 2 7.25 -13.77 67.83
CA PRO A 2 6.66 -12.46 68.13
C PRO A 2 5.39 -12.26 67.30
N ASN A 3 4.34 -11.77 67.95
CA ASN A 3 3.02 -11.61 67.36
C ASN A 3 3.04 -10.49 66.31
N LEU A 4 2.51 -10.75 65.12
CA LEU A 4 2.34 -9.77 64.04
C LEU A 4 1.64 -8.48 64.51
N SER A 5 0.79 -8.56 65.53
CA SER A 5 0.13 -7.41 66.15
C SER A 5 1.10 -6.45 66.83
N GLU A 6 2.16 -6.95 67.47
CA GLU A 6 3.17 -6.12 68.17
C GLU A 6 4.08 -5.41 67.17
N LEU A 7 4.41 -6.07 66.04
CA LEU A 7 5.18 -5.46 64.96
C LEU A 7 4.40 -4.35 64.26
N ILE A 8 3.09 -4.53 64.06
CA ILE A 8 2.21 -3.50 63.46
C ILE A 8 2.02 -2.32 64.42
N GLN A 9 1.83 -2.58 65.72
CA GLN A 9 1.73 -1.51 66.72
C GLN A 9 3.02 -0.70 66.82
N GLN A 10 4.19 -1.35 66.86
CA GLN A 10 5.48 -0.65 66.86
C GLN A 10 5.75 0.11 65.56
N LEU A 11 5.27 -0.38 64.40
CA LEU A 11 5.37 0.36 63.13
C LEU A 11 4.46 1.59 63.10
N LEU A 12 3.25 1.49 63.66
CA LEU A 12 2.31 2.60 63.75
C LEU A 12 2.81 3.70 64.70
N GLU A 13 3.34 3.31 65.86
CA GLU A 13 3.92 4.26 66.82
C GLU A 13 5.14 4.99 66.24
N ARG A 14 5.97 4.28 65.47
CA ARG A 14 7.17 4.85 64.83
C ARG A 14 6.86 5.81 63.68
N TRP A 15 5.63 5.79 63.16
CA TRP A 15 5.15 6.67 62.09
C TRP A 15 4.46 7.95 62.60
N GLY A 16 4.42 8.19 63.92
CA GLY A 16 3.92 9.46 64.46
C GLY A 16 2.42 9.70 64.20
N LEU A 17 1.64 8.64 63.97
CA LEU A 17 0.21 8.71 63.66
C LEU A 17 -0.67 9.10 64.87
N ASN A 18 -0.10 9.22 66.07
CA ASN A 18 -0.80 9.69 67.28
C ASN A 18 -1.02 11.22 67.31
N GLU A 19 -0.48 11.96 66.34
CA GLU A 19 -0.75 13.39 66.14
C GLU A 19 -1.72 13.66 64.98
N PHE A 20 -2.53 12.67 64.56
CA PHE A 20 -3.64 12.99 63.66
C PHE A 20 -4.69 13.79 64.43
N PRO A 21 -4.98 15.05 64.03
CA PRO A 21 -6.09 15.78 64.61
C PRO A 21 -7.36 14.97 64.39
N SER A 22 -8.10 14.69 65.48
CA SER A 22 -9.37 13.97 65.44
C SER A 22 -10.23 14.47 64.28
N TRP A 23 -10.83 13.56 63.50
CA TRP A 23 -11.72 13.90 62.37
C TRP A 23 -12.77 14.98 62.69
N ALA A 24 -13.18 15.10 63.96
CA ALA A 24 -14.03 16.16 64.48
C ALA A 24 -13.42 17.58 64.37
N ARG A 25 -12.11 17.75 64.63
CA ARG A 25 -11.41 19.04 64.51
C ARG A 25 -11.18 19.47 63.07
N ILE A 26 -11.04 18.52 62.15
CA ILE A 26 -10.92 18.82 60.71
C ILE A 26 -12.25 19.39 60.19
N LEU A 27 -13.39 18.88 60.68
CA LEU A 27 -14.71 19.41 60.34
C LEU A 27 -14.98 20.79 60.97
N GLU A 28 -14.52 21.05 62.20
CA GLU A 28 -14.71 22.34 62.88
C GLU A 28 -13.73 23.44 62.43
N ALA A 29 -12.54 23.10 61.92
CA ALA A 29 -11.52 24.08 61.52
C ALA A 29 -11.55 24.47 60.04
N MET A 30 -12.39 23.83 59.21
CA MET A 30 -12.45 24.12 57.78
C MET A 30 -13.37 25.31 57.48
N ASP A 31 -12.76 26.46 57.24
CA ASP A 31 -13.39 27.67 56.67
C ASP A 31 -14.00 27.37 55.28
N PRO A 32 -15.06 28.07 54.81
CA PRO A 32 -15.72 27.79 53.53
C PRO A 32 -14.75 27.80 52.34
N VAL A 33 -13.69 28.60 52.41
CA VAL A 33 -12.64 28.66 51.38
C VAL A 33 -11.85 27.35 51.31
N ALA A 34 -11.54 26.73 52.45
CA ALA A 34 -10.84 25.44 52.50
C ALA A 34 -11.66 24.32 51.86
N TRP A 35 -12.99 24.34 52.03
CA TRP A 35 -13.90 23.42 51.36
C TRP A 35 -13.90 23.59 49.84
N THR A 36 -13.90 24.82 49.34
CA THR A 36 -13.83 25.07 47.89
C THR A 36 -12.54 24.56 47.27
N LEU A 37 -11.41 24.72 47.96
CA LEU A 37 -10.10 24.21 47.51
C LEU A 37 -10.06 22.67 47.49
N ALA A 38 -10.62 22.03 48.52
CA ALA A 38 -10.68 20.57 48.58
C ALA A 38 -11.55 19.99 47.43
N ILE A 39 -12.68 20.63 47.13
CA ILE A 39 -13.56 20.23 46.02
C ILE A 39 -12.84 20.43 44.67
N LEU A 40 -12.14 21.56 44.47
CA LEU A 40 -11.36 21.80 43.26
C LEU A 40 -10.24 20.77 43.07
N LEU A 41 -9.52 20.44 44.14
CA LEU A 41 -8.47 19.42 44.11
C LEU A 41 -9.03 18.04 43.75
N ALA A 42 -10.13 17.64 44.39
CA ALA A 42 -10.81 16.39 44.08
C ALA A 42 -11.31 16.36 42.62
N GLY A 43 -11.88 17.47 42.14
CA GLY A 43 -12.28 17.63 40.75
C GLY A 43 -11.12 17.46 39.77
N ALA A 44 -9.97 18.08 40.06
CA ALA A 44 -8.77 17.96 39.24
C ALA A 44 -8.22 16.52 39.21
N VAL A 45 -8.25 15.80 40.33
CA VAL A 45 -7.84 14.38 40.38
C VAL A 45 -8.80 13.50 39.56
N VAL A 46 -10.11 13.72 39.67
CA VAL A 46 -11.11 12.97 38.89
C VAL A 46 -10.97 13.27 37.39
N LEU A 47 -10.79 14.53 37.00
CA LEU A 47 -10.52 14.92 35.61
C LEU A 47 -9.21 14.31 35.11
N GLY A 48 -8.14 14.33 35.91
CA GLY A 48 -6.86 13.70 35.58
C GLY A 48 -6.98 12.20 35.36
N LEU A 49 -7.73 11.49 36.21
CA LEU A 49 -8.03 10.06 36.05
C LEU A 49 -8.92 9.80 34.84
N PHE A 50 -9.94 10.62 34.60
CA PHE A 50 -10.83 10.49 33.46
C PHE A 50 -10.11 10.75 32.12
N PHE A 51 -9.25 11.77 32.04
CA PHE A 51 -8.38 11.98 30.89
C PHE A 51 -7.33 10.87 30.78
N SER A 52 -6.71 10.41 31.86
CA SER A 52 -5.77 9.28 31.80
C SER A 52 -6.43 8.00 31.28
N LEU A 53 -7.68 7.71 31.68
CA LEU A 53 -8.43 6.53 31.25
C LEU A 53 -9.03 6.69 29.84
N SER A 54 -9.52 7.87 29.46
CA SER A 54 -10.08 8.11 28.12
C SER A 54 -8.99 8.28 27.06
N THR A 55 -7.89 8.96 27.38
CA THR A 55 -6.77 9.17 26.45
C THR A 55 -5.91 7.91 26.28
N ARG A 56 -5.86 7.00 27.27
CA ARG A 56 -5.22 5.67 27.12
C ARG A 56 -5.89 4.78 26.06
N ARG A 57 -7.14 5.03 25.66
CA ARG A 57 -7.81 4.29 24.58
C ARG A 57 -7.53 4.82 23.17
N ALA A 58 -6.98 6.03 23.03
CA ALA A 58 -6.78 6.65 21.72
C ALA A 58 -5.33 6.57 21.20
N PHE A 59 -4.33 6.35 22.07
CA PHE A 59 -2.91 6.48 21.72
C PHE A 59 -2.06 5.23 21.92
N LEU A 60 -2.70 4.08 22.11
CA LEU A 60 -2.02 2.79 22.13
C LEU A 60 -2.71 1.84 21.14
N THR A 61 -2.23 1.87 19.90
CA THR A 61 -2.06 0.64 19.11
C THR A 61 -0.57 0.28 19.16
N PRO A 62 -0.03 -0.25 20.29
CA PRO A 62 1.34 -0.73 20.34
C PRO A 62 1.28 -2.23 20.07
N ASP A 63 0.87 -2.63 18.86
CA ASP A 63 0.85 -4.05 18.48
C ASP A 63 1.63 -4.32 17.18
N ASP A 64 2.50 -3.37 16.82
CA ASP A 64 3.29 -3.39 15.57
C ASP A 64 4.77 -3.66 15.80
N THR A 65 5.20 -3.94 17.03
CA THR A 65 6.63 -4.03 17.37
C THR A 65 7.26 -5.42 17.11
N GLU A 66 6.48 -6.48 16.87
CA GLU A 66 7.05 -7.84 16.65
C GLU A 66 6.26 -8.73 15.67
N SER A 67 5.58 -8.17 14.65
CA SER A 67 5.07 -9.02 13.59
C SER A 67 6.23 -9.46 12.69
N SER A 68 6.61 -10.74 12.73
CA SER A 68 7.55 -11.30 11.76
C SER A 68 7.07 -10.97 10.33
N PRO A 69 7.97 -10.77 9.35
CA PRO A 69 7.58 -10.42 7.98
C PRO A 69 6.53 -11.37 7.38
N GLN A 70 6.56 -12.65 7.78
CA GLN A 70 5.59 -13.65 7.36
C GLN A 70 4.20 -13.44 7.96
N MET A 71 4.10 -13.07 9.24
CA MET A 71 2.82 -12.71 9.87
C MET A 71 2.25 -11.44 9.26
N LEU A 72 3.11 -10.46 8.97
CA LEU A 72 2.71 -9.23 8.31
C LEU A 72 2.17 -9.50 6.90
N LEU A 73 2.88 -10.33 6.13
CA LEU A 73 2.46 -10.76 4.81
C LEU A 73 1.10 -11.47 4.88
N ALA A 74 0.91 -12.41 5.81
CA ALA A 74 -0.36 -13.11 5.99
C ALA A 74 -1.52 -12.17 6.30
N ARG A 75 -1.29 -11.11 7.10
CA ARG A 75 -2.30 -10.07 7.38
C ARG A 75 -2.62 -9.24 6.13
N LEU A 76 -1.60 -8.84 5.37
CA LEU A 76 -1.78 -8.07 4.14
C LEU A 76 -2.47 -8.87 3.03
N LYS A 77 -2.27 -10.19 2.99
CA LYS A 77 -3.03 -11.10 2.12
C LYS A 77 -4.52 -11.16 2.47
N GLN A 78 -4.92 -10.81 3.69
CA GLN A 78 -6.33 -10.72 4.08
C GLN A 78 -6.92 -9.33 3.79
N ASP A 79 -6.14 -8.28 4.04
CA ASP A 79 -6.55 -6.90 3.83
C ASP A 79 -5.30 -6.04 3.50
N PRO A 80 -5.13 -5.64 2.23
CA PRO A 80 -3.95 -4.92 1.78
C PRO A 80 -3.96 -3.45 2.21
N THR A 81 -5.11 -2.93 2.67
CA THR A 81 -5.29 -1.51 3.01
C THR A 81 -4.91 -1.19 4.46
N ARG A 82 -4.59 -2.22 5.27
CA ARG A 82 -4.26 -2.05 6.69
C ARG A 82 -3.04 -1.17 6.94
N LEU A 83 -2.11 -1.13 5.99
CA LEU A 83 -0.89 -0.35 6.08
C LEU A 83 -0.70 0.47 4.82
N SER A 84 -0.08 1.64 4.99
CA SER A 84 0.36 2.43 3.84
C SER A 84 1.38 1.64 3.00
N PRO A 85 1.40 1.80 1.66
CA PRO A 85 2.38 1.14 0.79
C PRO A 85 3.84 1.35 1.20
N VAL A 86 4.18 2.52 1.74
CA VAL A 86 5.52 2.82 2.27
C VAL A 86 5.85 1.97 3.52
N ALA A 87 4.88 1.77 4.40
CA ALA A 87 5.05 0.93 5.59
C ALA A 87 5.13 -0.56 5.23
N ILE A 88 4.37 -1.01 4.22
CA ILE A 88 4.45 -2.37 3.69
C ILE A 88 5.86 -2.65 3.19
N LEU A 89 6.38 -1.77 2.33
CA LEU A 89 7.68 -1.97 1.68
C LEU A 89 8.85 -1.94 2.69
N SER A 90 8.81 -1.02 3.65
CA SER A 90 9.88 -0.90 4.66
C SER A 90 9.92 -2.06 5.65
N ARG A 91 8.78 -2.70 5.94
CA ARG A 91 8.69 -3.81 6.91
C ARG A 91 8.79 -5.20 6.29
N LEU A 92 8.30 -5.41 5.06
CA LEU A 92 8.37 -6.71 4.37
C LEU A 92 9.70 -6.93 3.64
N GLY A 93 10.28 -5.88 3.05
CA GLY A 93 11.37 -6.00 2.09
C GLY A 93 10.91 -6.47 0.70
N ALA A 94 11.84 -6.49 -0.26
CA ALA A 94 11.52 -6.66 -1.68
C ALA A 94 10.94 -8.04 -2.04
N GLU A 95 11.48 -9.14 -1.51
CA GLU A 95 11.03 -10.50 -1.86
C GLU A 95 9.62 -10.81 -1.32
N ALA A 96 9.32 -10.45 -0.08
CA ALA A 96 7.97 -10.63 0.46
C ALA A 96 6.95 -9.67 -0.16
N THR A 97 7.40 -8.50 -0.63
CA THR A 97 6.56 -7.59 -1.43
C THR A 97 6.24 -8.19 -2.80
N LEU A 98 7.20 -8.88 -3.44
CA LEU A 98 6.94 -9.64 -4.66
C LEU A 98 5.89 -10.72 -4.43
N GLU A 99 6.02 -11.51 -3.36
CA GLU A 99 5.03 -12.55 -3.03
C GLU A 99 3.63 -11.96 -2.79
N LEU A 100 3.55 -10.79 -2.13
CA LEU A 100 2.30 -10.06 -1.96
C LEU A 100 1.72 -9.62 -3.30
N LEU A 101 2.56 -9.08 -4.20
CA LEU A 101 2.15 -8.62 -5.52
C LEU A 101 1.59 -9.76 -6.37
N GLU A 102 2.29 -10.90 -6.39
CA GLU A 102 1.86 -12.10 -7.12
C GLU A 102 0.57 -12.67 -6.57
N TYR A 103 0.43 -12.73 -5.24
CA TYR A 103 -0.79 -13.21 -4.59
C TYR A 103 -1.98 -12.29 -4.88
N GLY A 104 -1.78 -10.98 -4.75
CA GLY A 104 -2.85 -9.99 -4.94
C GLY A 104 -3.41 -10.01 -6.36
N ASP A 105 -2.58 -10.25 -7.37
CA ASP A 105 -3.01 -10.36 -8.77
C ASP A 105 -3.78 -11.66 -9.09
N GLN A 106 -3.72 -12.67 -8.24
CA GLN A 106 -4.43 -13.94 -8.44
C GLN A 106 -5.90 -13.86 -7.99
N ILE A 107 -6.23 -12.94 -7.06
CA ILE A 107 -7.58 -12.81 -6.50
C ILE A 107 -8.46 -11.98 -7.43
N GLN A 108 -9.61 -12.54 -7.82
CA GLN A 108 -10.50 -11.93 -8.81
C GLN A 108 -11.74 -11.23 -8.24
N THR A 109 -11.97 -11.32 -6.92
CA THR A 109 -13.17 -10.71 -6.32
C THR A 109 -13.16 -9.19 -6.52
N LYS A 110 -14.33 -8.61 -6.81
CA LYS A 110 -14.44 -7.19 -7.13
C LYS A 110 -13.98 -6.29 -5.97
N GLU A 111 -14.33 -6.68 -4.75
CA GLU A 111 -13.94 -5.98 -3.51
C GLU A 111 -12.42 -5.96 -3.33
N TRP A 112 -11.77 -7.11 -3.51
CA TRP A 112 -10.32 -7.21 -3.46
C TRP A 112 -9.67 -6.35 -4.53
N ARG A 113 -10.10 -6.46 -5.79
CA ARG A 113 -9.52 -5.69 -6.90
C ARG A 113 -9.60 -4.18 -6.65
N TYR A 114 -10.72 -3.70 -6.13
CA TYR A 114 -10.88 -2.29 -5.81
C TYR A 114 -9.85 -1.81 -4.76
N GLN A 115 -9.67 -2.57 -3.68
CA GLN A 115 -8.70 -2.25 -2.63
C GLN A 115 -7.25 -2.43 -3.11
N TRP A 116 -7.02 -3.49 -3.87
CA TRP A 116 -5.71 -3.92 -4.31
C TRP A 116 -5.12 -3.01 -5.38
N SER A 117 -5.90 -2.51 -6.34
CA SER A 117 -5.40 -1.68 -7.44
C SER A 117 -4.60 -0.47 -6.95
N GLY A 118 -5.12 0.30 -5.99
CA GLY A 118 -4.41 1.47 -5.47
C GLY A 118 -3.13 1.11 -4.71
N VAL A 119 -3.20 0.11 -3.83
CA VAL A 119 -2.04 -0.37 -3.06
C VAL A 119 -0.95 -0.91 -4.01
N ARG A 120 -1.36 -1.69 -5.01
CA ARG A 120 -0.49 -2.30 -6.00
C ARG A 120 0.24 -1.25 -6.83
N GLU A 121 -0.48 -0.28 -7.41
CA GLU A 121 0.11 0.79 -8.22
C GLU A 121 1.12 1.59 -7.39
N ASP A 122 0.79 1.93 -6.15
CA ASP A 122 1.72 2.63 -5.25
C ASP A 122 2.94 1.78 -4.88
N LEU A 123 2.77 0.48 -4.61
CA LEU A 123 3.91 -0.41 -4.33
C LEU A 123 4.84 -0.51 -5.54
N LEU A 124 4.29 -0.68 -6.74
CA LEU A 124 5.07 -0.75 -7.98
C LEU A 124 5.79 0.57 -8.25
N ARG A 125 5.12 1.71 -8.05
CA ARG A 125 5.72 3.04 -8.17
C ARG A 125 6.86 3.23 -7.17
N LEU A 126 6.65 2.89 -5.90
CA LEU A 126 7.68 3.02 -4.86
C LEU A 126 8.89 2.12 -5.13
N LEU A 127 8.67 0.86 -5.53
CA LEU A 127 9.73 -0.05 -5.95
C LEU A 127 10.45 0.48 -7.20
N GLY A 128 9.70 1.02 -8.15
CA GLY A 128 10.20 1.58 -9.41
C GLY A 128 11.05 2.83 -9.20
N GLN A 129 10.82 3.59 -8.12
CA GLN A 129 11.64 4.73 -7.75
C GLN A 129 12.94 4.33 -7.05
N GLN A 130 13.02 3.13 -6.46
CA GLN A 130 14.23 2.67 -5.77
C GLN A 130 15.31 2.27 -6.77
N ASN A 131 16.41 3.01 -6.79
CA ASN A 131 17.59 2.66 -7.56
C ASN A 131 18.49 1.68 -6.79
N ALA A 132 17.93 0.54 -6.40
CA ALA A 132 18.62 -0.50 -5.64
C ALA A 132 18.48 -1.87 -6.30
N PHE A 133 19.50 -2.72 -6.15
CA PHE A 133 19.58 -4.01 -6.83
C PHE A 133 18.40 -4.93 -6.49
N GLY A 134 18.10 -5.13 -5.20
CA GLY A 134 17.01 -6.00 -4.74
C GLY A 134 15.63 -5.61 -5.31
N PRO A 135 15.15 -4.37 -5.08
CA PRO A 135 13.89 -3.87 -5.64
C PRO A 135 13.80 -3.97 -7.16
N THR A 136 14.88 -3.61 -7.88
CA THR A 136 14.93 -3.69 -9.34
C THR A 136 14.75 -5.13 -9.81
N TYR A 137 15.43 -6.08 -9.16
CA TYR A 137 15.34 -7.49 -9.52
C TYR A 137 13.97 -8.09 -9.20
N ALA A 138 13.39 -7.72 -8.05
CA ALA A 138 12.04 -8.11 -7.69
C ALA A 138 11.00 -7.62 -8.72
N LEU A 139 11.10 -6.36 -9.16
CA LEU A 139 10.23 -5.82 -10.22
C LEU A 139 10.43 -6.54 -11.55
N ALA A 140 11.66 -6.78 -11.98
CA ALA A 140 11.93 -7.47 -13.24
C ALA A 140 11.32 -8.88 -13.27
N ARG A 141 11.39 -9.61 -12.14
CA ARG A 141 10.73 -10.91 -11.97
C ARG A 141 9.22 -10.78 -11.96
N TYR A 142 8.68 -9.78 -11.27
CA TYR A 142 7.25 -9.51 -11.25
C TYR A 142 6.68 -9.24 -12.66
N TYR A 143 7.40 -8.44 -13.45
CA TYR A 143 7.07 -8.14 -14.84
C TYR A 143 7.35 -9.29 -15.83
N ALA A 144 7.88 -10.43 -15.33
CA ALA A 144 8.28 -11.59 -16.14
C ALA A 144 9.21 -11.20 -17.33
N SER A 145 10.14 -10.27 -17.07
CA SER A 145 11.15 -9.82 -18.05
C SER A 145 12.57 -10.12 -17.56
N ASP A 146 12.77 -11.37 -17.12
CA ASP A 146 14.07 -11.89 -16.72
C ASP A 146 14.90 -12.41 -17.90
N ASP A 147 14.28 -12.67 -19.05
CA ASP A 147 15.00 -12.94 -20.29
C ASP A 147 15.60 -11.65 -20.88
N THR A 148 16.93 -11.60 -20.90
CA THR A 148 17.70 -10.47 -21.45
C THR A 148 17.93 -10.57 -22.95
N GLN A 149 17.60 -11.70 -23.58
CA GLN A 149 17.70 -11.92 -25.02
C GLN A 149 16.48 -11.39 -25.79
N GLU A 150 15.35 -11.17 -25.09
CA GLU A 150 14.18 -10.57 -25.71
C GLU A 150 14.45 -9.12 -26.14
N PRO A 151 13.87 -8.68 -27.28
CA PRO A 151 13.96 -7.29 -27.71
C PRO A 151 13.44 -6.33 -26.63
N ASP A 152 14.15 -5.23 -26.41
CA ASP A 152 13.76 -4.22 -25.41
C ASP A 152 12.33 -3.72 -25.62
N THR A 153 11.85 -3.68 -26.87
CA THR A 153 10.50 -3.26 -27.23
C THR A 153 9.41 -4.19 -26.66
N ILE A 154 9.60 -5.52 -26.77
CA ILE A 154 8.71 -6.52 -26.17
C ILE A 154 8.73 -6.40 -24.65
N ARG A 155 9.94 -6.27 -24.07
CA ARG A 155 10.13 -6.15 -22.62
C ARG A 155 9.45 -4.91 -22.05
N ILE A 156 9.56 -3.76 -22.73
CA ILE A 156 8.87 -2.51 -22.37
C ILE A 156 7.35 -2.70 -22.41
N ARG A 157 6.81 -3.26 -23.51
CA ARG A 157 5.36 -3.45 -23.67
C ARG A 157 4.79 -4.41 -22.64
N ARG A 158 5.46 -5.54 -22.38
CA ARG A 158 5.06 -6.48 -21.31
C ARG A 158 5.11 -5.82 -19.94
N THR A 159 6.18 -5.08 -19.66
CA THR A 159 6.33 -4.36 -18.39
C THR A 159 5.17 -3.39 -18.17
N ALA A 160 4.79 -2.63 -19.20
CA ALA A 160 3.63 -1.72 -19.14
C ALA A 160 2.30 -2.44 -18.95
N LEU A 161 2.06 -3.53 -19.68
CA LEU A 161 0.84 -4.33 -19.54
C LEU A 161 0.72 -4.93 -18.14
N VAL A 162 1.78 -5.57 -17.65
CA VAL A 162 1.79 -6.10 -16.28
C VAL A 162 1.59 -4.96 -15.30
N HIS A 163 2.27 -3.82 -15.48
CA HIS A 163 2.11 -2.66 -14.59
C HIS A 163 0.64 -2.20 -14.48
N LYS A 164 -0.15 -2.19 -15.56
CA LYS A 164 -1.55 -1.73 -15.50
C LYS A 164 -2.59 -2.82 -15.27
N LEU A 165 -2.32 -4.05 -15.67
CA LEU A 165 -3.32 -5.14 -15.69
C LEU A 165 -2.98 -6.31 -14.75
N GLY A 166 -1.85 -6.23 -14.03
CA GLY A 166 -1.35 -7.35 -13.23
C GLY A 166 -0.67 -8.41 -14.07
N ARG A 167 -0.09 -9.43 -13.42
CA ARG A 167 0.70 -10.49 -14.07
C ARG A 167 -0.02 -11.26 -15.17
N ARG A 168 -1.35 -11.27 -15.15
CA ARG A 168 -2.16 -11.96 -16.16
C ARG A 168 -2.33 -11.16 -17.45
N CYS A 169 -1.99 -9.87 -17.43
CA CYS A 169 -2.25 -8.95 -18.53
C CYS A 169 -3.67 -9.13 -19.09
N TYR A 170 -4.66 -9.17 -18.21
CA TYR A 170 -6.02 -9.55 -18.55
C TYR A 170 -6.97 -8.39 -18.27
N LEU A 171 -7.90 -8.17 -19.18
CA LEU A 171 -8.99 -7.22 -19.00
C LEU A 171 -10.33 -7.96 -19.16
N GLU A 172 -11.23 -7.72 -18.21
CA GLU A 172 -12.54 -8.39 -18.20
C GLU A 172 -13.35 -8.04 -19.45
N PRO A 173 -14.04 -9.02 -20.07
CA PRO A 173 -15.01 -8.80 -21.14
C PRO A 173 -16.06 -7.75 -20.78
N ASN A 174 -16.68 -7.17 -21.80
CA ASN A 174 -17.83 -6.30 -21.60
C ASN A 174 -19.09 -7.08 -21.18
N ALA A 175 -20.19 -6.37 -20.96
CA ALA A 175 -21.49 -6.96 -20.58
C ALA A 175 -22.03 -7.96 -21.62
N ASP A 176 -21.66 -7.80 -22.89
CA ASP A 176 -22.05 -8.69 -23.99
C ASP A 176 -21.13 -9.91 -24.14
N GLY A 177 -20.14 -10.06 -23.25
CA GLY A 177 -19.17 -11.16 -23.25
C GLY A 177 -18.12 -11.06 -24.34
N ARG A 178 -17.98 -9.90 -25.00
CA ARG A 178 -16.92 -9.68 -26.00
C ARG A 178 -15.56 -9.56 -25.30
N PRO A 179 -14.54 -10.31 -25.74
CA PRO A 179 -13.22 -10.30 -25.11
C PRO A 179 -12.54 -8.96 -25.32
N ALA A 180 -11.55 -8.68 -24.47
CA ALA A 180 -10.71 -7.51 -24.63
C ALA A 180 -9.73 -7.67 -25.79
N GLN A 181 -9.46 -6.57 -26.48
CA GLN A 181 -8.45 -6.50 -27.55
C GLN A 181 -7.29 -5.63 -27.10
N LEU A 182 -6.07 -6.03 -27.49
CA LEU A 182 -4.86 -5.23 -27.37
C LEU A 182 -4.42 -4.78 -28.76
N ARG A 183 -4.23 -3.48 -28.93
CA ARG A 183 -3.70 -2.87 -30.14
C ARG A 183 -2.38 -2.22 -29.83
N ILE A 184 -1.38 -2.60 -30.59
CA ILE A 184 -0.03 -2.11 -30.45
C ILE A 184 0.31 -1.36 -31.72
N ARG A 185 0.45 -0.04 -31.62
CA ARG A 185 1.05 0.77 -32.68
C ARG A 185 2.56 0.66 -32.56
N CYS A 186 3.19 0.21 -33.63
CA CYS A 186 4.62 -0.08 -33.66
C CYS A 186 5.28 0.48 -34.91
N HIS A 187 6.56 0.83 -34.81
CA HIS A 187 7.35 1.17 -35.99
C HIS A 187 7.64 -0.08 -36.82
N ALA A 188 7.86 0.05 -38.14
CA ALA A 188 8.08 -1.09 -39.05
C ALA A 188 9.29 -1.97 -38.66
N ALA A 189 10.26 -1.37 -37.98
CA ALA A 189 11.48 -2.04 -37.53
C ALA A 189 11.32 -2.73 -36.17
N GLU A 190 10.18 -2.57 -35.51
CA GLU A 190 9.92 -3.17 -34.20
C GLU A 190 9.61 -4.66 -34.37
N VAL A 191 10.21 -5.49 -33.52
CA VAL A 191 9.94 -6.93 -33.51
C VAL A 191 8.57 -7.16 -32.89
N GLN A 192 7.67 -7.79 -33.65
CA GLN A 192 6.38 -8.27 -33.15
C GLN A 192 6.57 -9.59 -32.41
N GLY A 193 5.81 -9.79 -31.33
CA GLY A 193 5.96 -10.99 -30.51
C GLY A 193 4.91 -11.08 -29.41
N ASP A 194 5.10 -12.07 -28.54
CA ASP A 194 4.21 -12.28 -27.41
C ASP A 194 4.55 -11.32 -26.25
N VAL A 195 3.58 -10.47 -25.92
CA VAL A 195 3.66 -9.53 -24.78
C VAL A 195 2.91 -10.04 -23.55
N GLY A 196 2.38 -11.28 -23.60
CA GLY A 196 1.73 -11.96 -22.48
C GLY A 196 0.28 -11.55 -22.24
N PHE A 197 -0.37 -10.87 -23.18
CA PHE A 197 -1.77 -10.43 -23.06
C PHE A 197 -2.74 -11.59 -23.28
N ASP A 198 -3.68 -11.77 -22.35
CA ASP A 198 -4.72 -12.81 -22.42
C ASP A 198 -5.92 -12.30 -23.25
N GLY A 199 -5.73 -12.25 -24.57
CA GLY A 199 -6.73 -11.78 -25.53
C GLY A 199 -6.18 -11.62 -26.95
N GLU A 200 -6.96 -10.99 -27.82
CA GLU A 200 -6.57 -10.76 -29.21
C GLU A 200 -5.58 -9.59 -29.31
N ILE A 201 -4.46 -9.79 -29.99
CA ILE A 201 -3.39 -8.79 -30.14
C ILE A 201 -3.27 -8.38 -31.61
N PHE A 202 -3.37 -7.09 -31.87
CA PHE A 202 -3.17 -6.49 -33.19
C PHE A 202 -1.91 -5.63 -33.19
N TRP A 203 -0.97 -5.96 -34.05
CA TRP A 203 0.19 -5.12 -34.34
C TRP A 203 -0.13 -4.26 -35.56
N LEU A 204 -0.15 -2.95 -35.37
CA LEU A 204 -0.58 -1.98 -36.36
C LEU A 204 0.55 -1.01 -36.65
N MET A 205 0.66 -0.59 -37.91
CA MET A 205 1.53 0.54 -38.27
C MET A 205 0.94 1.86 -37.72
N PRO A 206 1.75 2.92 -37.51
CA PRO A 206 1.27 4.14 -36.86
C PRO A 206 0.08 4.78 -37.57
N ASP A 207 0.09 4.77 -38.91
CA ASP A 207 -0.97 5.35 -39.75
C ASP A 207 -2.03 4.34 -40.20
N GLU A 208 -1.92 3.08 -39.79
CA GLU A 208 -2.87 2.05 -40.18
C GLU A 208 -4.21 2.25 -39.46
N PRO A 209 -5.34 2.22 -40.20
CA PRO A 209 -6.65 2.32 -39.58
C PRO A 209 -6.90 1.10 -38.70
N ALA A 210 -7.24 1.34 -37.44
CA ALA A 210 -7.53 0.26 -36.51
C ALA A 210 -8.89 -0.39 -36.85
N PRO A 211 -9.03 -1.71 -36.70
CA PRO A 211 -10.31 -2.38 -36.88
C PRO A 211 -11.36 -1.82 -35.90
N PRO A 212 -12.68 -1.95 -36.16
CA PRO A 212 -13.69 -1.65 -35.16
C PRO A 212 -13.51 -2.55 -33.92
N SER A 213 -13.71 -2.00 -32.72
CA SER A 213 -13.69 -2.76 -31.46
C SER A 213 -15.11 -2.95 -30.93
N ASP A 214 -15.53 -4.19 -30.72
CA ASP A 214 -16.83 -4.52 -30.12
C ASP A 214 -16.75 -4.79 -28.61
N GLY A 215 -15.54 -4.69 -28.03
CA GLY A 215 -15.26 -5.02 -26.64
C GLY A 215 -14.35 -4.00 -25.96
N PRO A 216 -13.89 -4.31 -24.73
CA PRO A 216 -12.86 -3.55 -24.05
C PRO A 216 -11.59 -3.49 -24.92
N LEU A 217 -10.91 -2.36 -24.88
CA LEU A 217 -9.79 -2.08 -25.76
C LEU A 217 -8.63 -1.49 -24.96
N ILE A 218 -7.44 -2.04 -25.20
CA ILE A 218 -6.18 -1.45 -24.78
C ILE A 218 -5.46 -1.02 -26.05
N GLU A 219 -5.05 0.22 -26.12
CA GLU A 219 -4.19 0.76 -27.19
C GLU A 219 -2.86 1.18 -26.59
N MET A 220 -1.78 0.78 -27.24
CA MET A 220 -0.42 1.19 -26.89
C MET A 220 0.16 1.92 -28.08
N ASP A 221 0.65 3.12 -27.85
CA ASP A 221 1.28 3.92 -28.88
C ASP A 221 2.71 3.41 -29.19
N PRO A 222 3.37 3.94 -30.24
CA PRO A 222 4.78 3.66 -30.48
C PRO A 222 5.62 4.05 -29.26
N ILE A 223 6.64 3.23 -28.96
CA ILE A 223 7.56 3.52 -27.86
C ILE A 223 8.43 4.72 -28.25
N GLU A 224 8.45 5.74 -27.41
CA GLU A 224 9.29 6.91 -27.57
C GLU A 224 10.61 6.73 -26.79
N PHE A 225 11.67 6.35 -27.48
CA PHE A 225 12.99 6.23 -26.86
C PHE A 225 13.64 7.62 -26.70
N ARG A 226 13.70 8.12 -25.46
CA ARG A 226 14.47 9.33 -25.11
C ARG A 226 15.97 9.04 -25.06
N SER A 227 16.35 7.81 -24.70
CA SER A 227 17.73 7.30 -24.76
C SER A 227 17.76 5.77 -24.87
N LEU A 228 18.95 5.16 -24.89
CA LEU A 228 19.10 3.69 -24.85
C LEU A 228 18.61 3.05 -23.53
N SER A 229 18.39 3.86 -22.49
CA SER A 229 17.99 3.41 -21.16
C SER A 229 16.75 4.13 -20.62
N ASP A 230 16.09 4.93 -21.46
CA ASP A 230 14.94 5.74 -21.08
C ASP A 230 13.93 5.73 -22.22
N ALA A 231 12.70 5.35 -21.90
CA ALA A 231 11.62 5.19 -22.85
C ALA A 231 10.31 5.66 -22.24
N GLU A 232 9.49 6.26 -23.08
CA GLU A 232 8.13 6.67 -22.76
C GLU A 232 7.16 5.82 -23.57
N LEU A 233 6.04 5.46 -22.93
CA LEU A 233 5.00 4.67 -23.56
C LEU A 233 3.64 5.18 -23.11
N HIS A 234 2.82 5.54 -24.08
CA HIS A 234 1.44 5.93 -23.87
C HIS A 234 0.54 4.72 -24.06
N LEU A 235 -0.39 4.55 -23.15
CA LEU A 235 -1.39 3.51 -23.23
C LEU A 235 -2.78 4.04 -22.88
N HIS A 236 -3.79 3.53 -23.57
CA HIS A 236 -5.17 3.89 -23.38
C HIS A 236 -5.95 2.63 -23.04
N ILE A 237 -6.63 2.62 -21.89
CA ILE A 237 -7.48 1.49 -21.48
C ILE A 237 -8.93 1.96 -21.51
N ARG A 238 -9.71 1.37 -22.43
CA ARG A 238 -11.14 1.62 -22.60
C ARG A 238 -11.91 0.38 -22.21
N ARG A 239 -12.62 0.42 -21.07
CA ARG A 239 -13.46 -0.72 -20.63
C ARG A 239 -14.81 -0.73 -21.35
N THR A 240 -15.29 0.45 -21.71
CA THR A 240 -16.48 0.67 -22.54
C THR A 240 -16.21 1.87 -23.46
N PRO A 241 -17.06 2.13 -24.47
CA PRO A 241 -16.90 3.31 -25.32
C PRO A 241 -16.91 4.65 -24.56
N MET A 242 -17.50 4.68 -23.36
CA MET A 242 -17.66 5.88 -22.54
C MET A 242 -16.79 5.88 -21.27
N VAL A 243 -16.06 4.80 -20.99
CA VAL A 243 -15.27 4.65 -19.75
C VAL A 243 -13.87 4.17 -20.11
N GLY A 244 -12.89 5.03 -19.87
CA GLY A 244 -11.48 4.72 -20.04
C GLY A 244 -10.57 5.74 -19.38
N GLY A 245 -9.27 5.53 -19.54
CA GLY A 245 -8.22 6.46 -19.11
C GLY A 245 -6.99 6.30 -20.00
N GLY A 246 -6.30 7.42 -20.24
CA GLY A 246 -4.97 7.44 -20.81
C GLY A 246 -3.93 7.40 -19.70
N PHE A 247 -2.80 6.76 -19.96
CA PHE A 247 -1.69 6.70 -19.04
C PHE A 247 -0.39 6.88 -19.81
N ARG A 248 0.46 7.76 -19.27
CA ARG A 248 1.82 7.97 -19.75
C ARG A 248 2.78 7.31 -18.78
N LEU A 249 3.47 6.28 -19.24
CA LEU A 249 4.45 5.55 -18.44
C LEU A 249 5.86 5.97 -18.84
N GLU A 250 6.67 6.31 -17.83
CA GLU A 250 8.11 6.48 -18.00
C GLU A 250 8.81 5.20 -17.53
N LEU A 251 9.62 4.62 -18.41
CA LEU A 251 10.35 3.39 -18.17
C LEU A 251 11.85 3.64 -18.26
N GLN A 252 12.60 3.09 -17.30
CA GLN A 252 14.06 3.16 -17.31
C GLN A 252 14.70 1.79 -17.27
N LYS A 253 15.81 1.65 -17.99
CA LYS A 253 16.65 0.47 -17.97
C LYS A 253 17.62 0.54 -16.79
N ARG A 254 17.33 -0.21 -15.73
CA ARG A 254 18.15 -0.34 -14.51
C ARG A 254 18.72 -1.74 -14.43
N ASN A 255 20.05 -1.86 -14.35
CA ASN A 255 20.75 -3.16 -14.35
C ASN A 255 20.33 -4.08 -15.52
N LYS A 256 20.17 -3.52 -16.72
CA LYS A 256 19.66 -4.20 -17.94
C LYS A 256 18.18 -4.64 -17.88
N MET A 257 17.44 -4.28 -16.83
CA MET A 257 16.01 -4.55 -16.66
C MET A 257 15.19 -3.28 -16.89
N TRP A 258 14.09 -3.37 -17.62
CA TRP A 258 13.15 -2.26 -17.76
C TRP A 258 12.17 -2.26 -16.60
N VAL A 259 11.98 -1.10 -15.99
CA VAL A 259 11.01 -0.89 -14.90
C VAL A 259 10.28 0.43 -15.12
N VAL A 260 8.98 0.46 -14.79
CA VAL A 260 8.22 1.72 -14.70
C VAL A 260 8.73 2.51 -13.50
N VAL A 261 9.11 3.77 -13.73
CA VAL A 261 9.64 4.67 -12.69
C VAL A 261 8.67 5.79 -12.35
N ASN A 262 7.77 6.12 -13.28
CA ASN A 262 6.74 7.12 -13.11
C ASN A 262 5.51 6.77 -13.98
N GLU A 263 4.34 7.20 -13.52
CA GLU A 263 3.07 7.10 -14.24
C GLU A 263 2.32 8.44 -14.06
N ASP A 264 1.87 9.01 -15.18
CA ASP A 264 0.94 10.13 -15.19
C ASP A 264 -0.39 9.69 -15.80
N VAL A 265 -1.50 10.08 -15.17
CA VAL A 265 -2.85 9.80 -15.66
C VAL A 265 -3.28 10.93 -16.60
N GLU A 266 -3.56 10.57 -17.85
CA GLU A 266 -4.10 11.47 -18.85
C GLU A 266 -5.63 11.35 -18.83
N TRP A 267 -6.29 12.36 -18.27
CA TRP A 267 -7.74 12.44 -18.28
C TRP A 267 -8.21 12.71 -19.70
N VAL A 268 -8.90 11.74 -20.30
CA VAL A 268 -9.59 11.93 -21.58
C VAL A 268 -10.74 12.91 -21.32
N SER A 269 -10.63 14.13 -21.86
CA SER A 269 -11.67 15.16 -21.82
C SER A 269 -12.86 14.81 -22.71
#